data_AF-D5MI96-F1
#
_entry.id   AF-D5MI96-F1
#
_cell.length_a   1.000
_cell.length_b   1.000
_cell.length_c   1.000
_cell.angle_alpha   90.00
_cell.angle_beta   90.00
_cell.angle_gamma   90.00
#
_symmetry.space_group_name_H-M   'P 1'
#
loop_
_entity.id
_entity.type
_entity.pdbx_description
1 polymer ?
#
loop_
_entity_poly.entity_id
_entity_poly.type
_entity_poly.pdbx_seq_one_letter_code
_entity_poly.pdbx_strand_id
1 'polypeptide(L)'
;MTAFSQTSRSLSTIVVLLFIVSLLNLFVSPAWGGKPVSKPFYDENGQVIREEVDSTGSGRIDTWVTYQDGVPILQALDTNKDSKPDTWHHLSADRRVERTEKDGDGDGKSDIWIRYHQGSPIKAEQDLNIDGRADRFIFYEKGKAVRAEESLKRNGKITLWSFYDDAGVLVRDEEDAKGVGRPTLFSYYQEGKLSRREEDTKGSGRIDRWSYYDKDERLMKREAARKGSGRPDTWAYYENGQIVKQEEDTLGQGRPNVAYFFQAGALFRREEDTQGTGRPDLIDWYENDKPVKRQQDTRRQGKIDLVTHLLNGAIQRQEVDTKYEGRYDLVRFFENGRLAREEYDTNADGRSDVWVAYNEAGEKVFQEEDTDYTGRAQVRFRFTGGKVVKKEVVREERADGPPRLLIPKIP
;
A
#
# COMPACT_ATOMS: atom_id res chain seq x y z
N MET A 1 6.49 13.76 13.26
CA MET A 1 5.62 13.15 14.30
C MET A 1 4.16 13.35 13.91
N THR A 2 3.57 12.36 13.25
CA THR A 2 2.12 12.24 13.05
C THR A 2 1.88 10.74 12.98
N ALA A 3 1.47 10.17 14.11
CA ALA A 3 1.23 8.75 14.25
C ALA A 3 -0.04 8.39 13.45
N PHE A 4 0.14 7.67 12.34
CA PHE A 4 -0.97 6.93 11.75
C PHE A 4 -1.30 5.78 12.69
N SER A 5 -2.45 5.84 13.34
CA SER A 5 -2.97 4.71 14.11
C SER A 5 -3.13 3.52 13.16
N GLN A 6 -2.29 2.51 13.32
CA GLN A 6 -2.65 1.17 12.88
C GLN A 6 -3.84 0.73 13.72
N THR A 7 -5.04 1.00 13.24
CA THR A 7 -6.22 0.27 13.69
C THR A 7 -6.01 -1.15 13.21
N SER A 8 -5.70 -2.04 14.15
CA SER A 8 -5.81 -3.48 13.96
C SER A 8 -7.26 -3.76 13.58
N ARG A 9 -7.57 -3.81 12.28
CA ARG A 9 -8.83 -4.40 11.81
C ARG A 9 -8.74 -5.86 12.21
N SER A 10 -9.52 -6.21 13.22
CA SER A 10 -9.95 -7.58 13.49
C SER A 10 -10.19 -8.25 12.14
N LEU A 11 -9.44 -9.32 11.86
CA LEU A 11 -9.80 -10.26 10.80
C LEU A 11 -11.23 -10.68 11.10
N SER A 12 -12.19 -10.09 10.38
CA SER A 12 -13.54 -10.62 10.32
C SER A 12 -13.38 -12.00 9.73
N THR A 13 -13.25 -13.00 10.60
CA THR A 13 -13.32 -14.39 10.20
C THR A 13 -14.73 -14.54 9.70
N ILE A 14 -14.93 -14.39 8.38
CA ILE A 14 -16.22 -14.58 7.75
C ILE A 14 -16.49 -16.07 7.89
N VAL A 15 -17.23 -16.44 8.93
CA VAL A 15 -17.83 -17.76 9.05
C VAL A 15 -18.88 -17.83 7.95
N VAL A 16 -18.46 -18.34 6.78
CA VAL A 16 -19.41 -18.82 5.77
C VAL A 16 -20.09 -20.03 6.42
N LEU A 17 -21.26 -19.80 7.02
CA LEU A 17 -22.08 -20.91 7.53
C LEU A 17 -22.48 -21.77 6.33
N LEU A 18 -21.81 -22.93 6.21
CA LEU A 18 -22.24 -24.01 5.34
C LEU A 18 -23.52 -24.59 5.94
N PHE A 19 -24.67 -24.11 5.46
CA PHE A 19 -25.96 -24.70 5.77
C PHE A 19 -26.11 -25.98 4.95
N ILE A 20 -25.78 -27.11 5.55
CA ILE A 20 -26.17 -28.42 5.04
C ILE A 20 -27.65 -28.56 5.35
N VAL A 21 -28.51 -28.41 4.35
CA VAL A 21 -29.89 -28.90 4.44
C VAL A 21 -29.79 -30.42 4.43
N SER A 22 -29.91 -31.01 5.62
CA SER A 22 -30.17 -32.43 5.73
C SER A 22 -31.49 -32.70 5.00
N LEU A 23 -31.44 -33.55 3.96
CA LEU A 23 -32.64 -34.12 3.36
C LEU A 23 -33.54 -34.62 4.50
N LEU A 24 -34.81 -34.20 4.48
CA LEU A 24 -35.88 -34.65 5.36
C LEU A 24 -35.84 -36.20 5.49
N ASN A 25 -35.11 -36.69 6.49
CA ASN A 25 -35.23 -38.06 6.95
C ASN A 25 -36.18 -38.00 8.14
N LEU A 26 -37.43 -38.38 7.92
CA LEU A 26 -38.43 -38.61 8.98
C LEU A 26 -38.09 -39.81 9.89
N PHE A 27 -36.81 -40.19 9.98
CA PHE A 27 -36.31 -41.28 10.81
C PHE A 27 -35.03 -40.85 11.51
N VAL A 28 -35.17 -40.26 12.70
CA VAL A 28 -34.08 -40.12 13.66
C VAL A 28 -33.98 -41.44 14.44
N SER A 29 -32.77 -42.00 14.51
CA SER A 29 -32.50 -43.19 15.33
C SER A 29 -32.54 -42.82 16.82
N PRO A 30 -33.18 -43.62 17.68
CA PRO A 30 -33.35 -43.26 19.08
C PRO A 30 -32.03 -43.42 19.86
N ALA A 31 -31.43 -42.30 20.27
CA ALA A 31 -30.42 -42.29 21.30
C ALA A 31 -31.11 -42.02 22.64
N TRP A 32 -31.31 -43.08 23.43
CA TRP A 32 -31.66 -43.08 24.86
C TRP A 32 -32.61 -41.94 25.29
N GLY A 33 -33.87 -42.07 24.88
CA GLY A 33 -35.02 -41.23 25.22
C GLY A 33 -36.30 -42.02 24.92
N GLY A 34 -37.47 -41.58 25.39
CA GLY A 34 -38.74 -42.29 25.17
C GLY A 34 -39.06 -42.53 23.70
N LYS A 35 -40.10 -43.33 23.39
CA LYS A 35 -40.58 -43.44 22.01
C LYS A 35 -41.06 -42.06 21.54
N PRO A 36 -40.77 -41.64 20.29
CA PRO A 36 -41.32 -40.40 19.77
C PRO A 36 -42.85 -40.43 19.83
N VAL A 37 -43.44 -39.31 20.25
CA VAL A 37 -44.89 -39.17 20.41
C VAL A 37 -45.35 -38.04 19.52
N SER A 38 -46.40 -38.27 18.72
CA SER A 38 -47.08 -37.20 17.99
C SER A 38 -48.54 -37.06 18.40
N LYS A 39 -49.03 -35.82 18.34
CA LYS A 39 -50.41 -35.44 18.65
C LYS A 39 -50.98 -34.64 17.47
N PRO A 40 -51.79 -35.28 16.59
CA PRO A 40 -52.45 -34.58 15.49
C PRO A 40 -53.69 -33.81 15.96
N PHE A 41 -53.96 -32.70 15.28
CA PHE A 41 -55.13 -31.84 15.44
C PHE A 41 -55.85 -31.75 14.10
N TYR A 42 -57.18 -31.86 14.14
CA TYR A 42 -58.03 -31.99 12.97
C TYR A 42 -58.99 -30.80 12.83
N ASP A 43 -59.40 -30.49 11.59
CA ASP A 43 -60.51 -29.58 11.30
C ASP A 43 -61.89 -30.26 11.47
N GLU A 44 -62.97 -29.52 11.20
CA GLU A 44 -64.36 -30.01 11.25
C GLU A 44 -64.64 -31.15 10.27
N ASN A 45 -63.84 -31.29 9.22
CA ASN A 45 -63.95 -32.35 8.21
C ASN A 45 -63.06 -33.57 8.53
N GLY A 46 -62.32 -33.55 9.64
CA GLY A 46 -61.41 -34.62 10.05
C GLY A 46 -60.07 -34.63 9.30
N GLN A 47 -59.71 -33.55 8.62
CA GLN A 47 -58.39 -33.41 7.99
C GLN A 47 -57.38 -32.86 9.02
N VAL A 48 -56.15 -33.39 9.00
CA VAL A 48 -55.09 -32.89 9.88
C VAL A 48 -54.73 -31.46 9.46
N ILE A 49 -54.77 -30.53 10.41
CA ILE A 49 -54.36 -29.13 10.23
C ILE A 49 -53.06 -28.81 10.95
N ARG A 50 -52.73 -29.58 12.01
CA ARG A 50 -51.50 -29.41 12.79
C ARG A 50 -51.09 -30.73 13.44
N GLU A 51 -49.79 -30.95 13.58
CA GLU A 51 -49.22 -32.05 14.36
C GLU A 51 -48.17 -31.49 15.33
N GLU A 52 -48.22 -31.93 16.58
CA GLU A 52 -47.20 -31.65 17.61
C GLU A 52 -46.38 -32.92 17.84
N VAL A 53 -45.06 -32.84 17.77
CA VAL A 53 -44.15 -33.99 17.86
C VAL A 53 -43.09 -33.76 18.94
N ASP A 54 -42.98 -34.72 19.86
CA ASP A 54 -41.83 -34.92 20.73
C ASP A 54 -40.94 -35.96 20.05
N SER A 55 -39.99 -35.49 19.24
CA SER A 55 -39.16 -36.34 18.39
C SER A 55 -38.15 -37.15 19.18
N THR A 56 -37.84 -36.72 20.40
CA THR A 56 -36.86 -37.36 21.29
C THR A 56 -37.49 -38.19 22.42
N GLY A 57 -38.81 -38.14 22.58
CA GLY A 57 -39.53 -38.81 23.67
C GLY A 57 -39.18 -38.24 25.05
N SER A 58 -38.85 -36.95 25.10
CA SER A 58 -38.43 -36.21 26.30
C SER A 58 -39.60 -35.74 27.18
N GLY A 59 -40.82 -35.81 26.66
CA GLY A 59 -42.02 -35.19 27.23
C GLY A 59 -42.21 -33.72 26.85
N ARG A 60 -41.34 -33.15 26.01
CA ARG A 60 -41.46 -31.79 25.47
C ARG A 60 -41.65 -31.85 23.96
N ILE A 61 -42.61 -31.09 23.45
CA ILE A 61 -42.78 -30.92 22.00
C ILE A 61 -41.61 -30.11 21.49
N ASP A 62 -40.94 -30.62 20.46
CA ASP A 62 -39.80 -29.96 19.80
C ASP A 62 -40.06 -29.67 18.33
N THR A 63 -41.16 -30.19 17.77
CA THR A 63 -41.52 -30.02 16.37
C THR A 63 -43.03 -29.79 16.24
N TRP A 64 -43.40 -28.82 15.39
CA TRP A 64 -44.78 -28.53 15.02
C TRP A 64 -44.89 -28.55 13.50
N VAL A 65 -45.88 -29.24 12.96
CA VAL A 65 -46.14 -29.29 11.52
C VAL A 65 -47.54 -28.73 11.25
N THR A 66 -47.66 -27.77 10.34
CA THR A 66 -48.95 -27.22 9.90
C THR A 66 -49.26 -27.73 8.50
N TYR A 67 -50.52 -28.11 8.29
CA TYR A 67 -51.01 -28.67 7.05
C TYR A 67 -52.07 -27.76 6.42
N GLN A 68 -52.11 -27.75 5.09
CA GLN A 68 -53.18 -27.16 4.29
C GLN A 68 -53.60 -28.18 3.23
N ASP A 69 -54.89 -28.52 3.19
CA ASP A 69 -55.44 -29.55 2.28
C ASP A 69 -54.70 -30.90 2.36
N GLY A 70 -54.28 -31.30 3.56
CA GLY A 70 -53.51 -32.53 3.82
C GLY A 70 -52.04 -32.47 3.41
N VAL A 71 -51.54 -31.34 2.91
CA VAL A 71 -50.14 -31.12 2.52
C VAL A 71 -49.44 -30.31 3.61
N PRO A 72 -48.26 -30.76 4.13
CA PRO A 72 -47.51 -29.97 5.11
C PRO A 72 -46.94 -28.73 4.44
N ILE A 73 -47.24 -27.55 4.98
CA ILE A 73 -46.82 -26.25 4.43
C ILE A 73 -45.81 -25.52 5.32
N LEU A 74 -45.74 -25.89 6.61
CA LEU A 74 -44.83 -25.27 7.58
C LEU A 74 -44.39 -26.31 8.60
N GLN A 75 -43.09 -26.35 8.90
CA GLN A 75 -42.52 -27.09 10.01
C GLN A 75 -41.79 -26.10 10.92
N ALA A 76 -42.20 -25.99 12.18
CA ALA A 76 -41.51 -25.22 13.20
C ALA A 76 -40.74 -26.17 14.14
N LEU A 77 -39.54 -25.77 14.57
CA LEU A 77 -38.62 -26.57 15.37
C LEU A 77 -38.12 -25.74 16.56
N ASP A 78 -38.04 -26.38 17.71
CA ASP A 78 -37.32 -25.91 18.90
C ASP A 78 -35.92 -26.55 18.89
N THR A 79 -34.93 -25.84 18.35
CA THR A 79 -33.56 -26.33 18.19
C THR A 79 -32.70 -26.06 19.43
N ASN A 80 -33.05 -25.04 20.22
CA ASN A 80 -32.34 -24.66 21.44
C ASN A 80 -32.91 -25.32 22.73
N LYS A 81 -34.06 -26.00 22.62
CA LYS A 81 -34.79 -26.73 23.67
C LYS A 81 -35.38 -25.85 24.78
N ASP A 82 -35.76 -24.62 24.46
CA ASP A 82 -36.38 -23.69 25.41
C ASP A 82 -37.92 -23.81 25.47
N SER A 83 -38.49 -24.79 24.76
CA SER A 83 -39.92 -25.06 24.59
C SER A 83 -40.67 -24.04 23.71
N LYS A 84 -39.95 -23.24 22.94
CA LYS A 84 -40.50 -22.39 21.88
C LYS A 84 -39.84 -22.74 20.54
N PRO A 85 -40.58 -22.71 19.44
CA PRO A 85 -39.94 -22.84 18.13
C PRO A 85 -39.01 -21.64 17.88
N ASP A 86 -37.82 -21.93 17.37
CA ASP A 86 -36.80 -20.95 16.95
C ASP A 86 -36.44 -21.07 15.46
N THR A 87 -36.95 -22.09 14.77
CA THR A 87 -36.68 -22.32 13.34
C THR A 87 -37.97 -22.71 12.64
N TRP A 88 -38.25 -22.11 11.47
CA TRP A 88 -39.45 -22.35 10.68
C TRP A 88 -39.09 -22.66 9.22
N HIS A 89 -39.48 -23.84 8.72
CA HIS A 89 -39.33 -24.26 7.34
C HIS A 89 -40.67 -24.18 6.59
N HIS A 90 -40.74 -23.34 5.58
CA HIS A 90 -41.87 -23.29 4.65
C HIS A 90 -41.65 -24.30 3.53
N LEU A 91 -42.65 -25.16 3.33
CA LEU A 91 -42.59 -26.30 2.43
C LEU A 91 -43.42 -26.04 1.17
N SER A 92 -42.87 -26.43 0.03
CA SER A 92 -43.59 -26.54 -1.24
C SER A 92 -44.57 -27.74 -1.21
N ALA A 93 -45.45 -27.81 -2.22
CA ALA A 93 -46.37 -28.94 -2.39
C ALA A 93 -45.64 -30.31 -2.55
N ASP A 94 -44.42 -30.33 -3.09
CA ASP A 94 -43.57 -31.51 -3.18
C ASP A 94 -42.69 -31.75 -1.93
N ARG A 95 -43.02 -31.08 -0.81
CA ARG A 95 -42.39 -31.21 0.52
C ARG A 95 -40.91 -30.83 0.54
N ARG A 96 -40.50 -29.92 -0.33
CA ARG A 96 -39.16 -29.32 -0.31
C ARG A 96 -39.20 -28.01 0.47
N VAL A 97 -38.12 -27.69 1.17
CA VAL A 97 -38.00 -26.39 1.82
C VAL A 97 -37.83 -25.32 0.74
N GLU A 98 -38.72 -24.34 0.71
CA GLU A 98 -38.62 -23.14 -0.14
C GLU A 98 -38.04 -21.96 0.64
N ARG A 99 -38.36 -21.88 1.93
CA ARG A 99 -37.88 -20.83 2.83
C ARG A 99 -37.59 -21.39 4.21
N THR A 100 -36.54 -20.90 4.86
CA THR A 100 -36.28 -21.09 6.29
C THR A 100 -36.22 -19.73 6.96
N GLU A 101 -36.81 -19.63 8.14
CA GLU A 101 -36.65 -18.50 9.04
C GLU A 101 -36.08 -19.02 10.36
N LYS A 102 -35.21 -18.25 11.00
CA LYS A 102 -34.62 -18.63 12.28
C LYS A 102 -34.49 -17.41 13.18
N ASP A 103 -34.89 -17.61 14.43
CA ASP A 103 -34.69 -16.75 15.59
C ASP A 103 -33.45 -17.25 16.34
N GLY A 104 -32.31 -16.70 15.99
CA GLY A 104 -31.00 -17.04 16.50
C GLY A 104 -30.67 -16.43 17.86
N ASP A 105 -31.35 -15.35 18.26
CA ASP A 105 -31.12 -14.66 19.53
C ASP A 105 -32.20 -14.94 20.60
N GLY A 106 -33.33 -15.53 20.20
CA GLY A 106 -34.41 -15.97 21.07
C GLY A 106 -35.37 -14.85 21.47
N ASP A 107 -35.40 -13.72 20.75
CA ASP A 107 -36.28 -12.59 21.07
C ASP A 107 -37.75 -12.79 20.61
N GLY A 108 -38.01 -13.88 19.89
CA GLY A 108 -39.30 -14.25 19.33
C GLY A 108 -39.52 -13.75 17.89
N LYS A 109 -38.50 -13.17 17.26
CA LYS A 109 -38.53 -12.73 15.86
C LYS A 109 -37.36 -13.37 15.11
N SER A 110 -37.63 -13.82 13.90
CA SER A 110 -36.56 -14.30 13.03
C SER A 110 -35.57 -13.18 12.71
N ASP A 111 -34.27 -13.45 12.80
CA ASP A 111 -33.16 -12.60 12.36
C ASP A 111 -32.41 -13.21 11.16
N ILE A 112 -32.73 -14.45 10.78
CA ILE A 112 -32.14 -15.13 9.62
C ILE A 112 -33.26 -15.65 8.70
N TRP A 113 -33.16 -15.34 7.40
CA TRP A 113 -34.05 -15.86 6.37
C TRP A 113 -33.25 -16.48 5.24
N ILE A 114 -33.59 -17.70 4.83
CA ILE A 114 -32.93 -18.42 3.73
C ILE A 114 -33.97 -18.82 2.70
N ARG A 115 -33.71 -18.55 1.42
CA ARG A 115 -34.54 -19.00 0.29
C ARG A 115 -33.82 -20.09 -0.48
N TYR A 116 -34.58 -21.06 -0.93
CA TYR A 116 -34.11 -22.22 -1.66
C TYR A 116 -34.75 -22.30 -3.04
N HIS A 117 -34.03 -22.87 -4.00
CA HIS A 117 -34.56 -23.29 -5.28
C HIS A 117 -34.13 -24.74 -5.52
N GLN A 118 -35.11 -25.62 -5.74
CA GLN A 118 -34.87 -27.06 -5.91
C GLN A 118 -34.00 -27.67 -4.79
N GLY A 119 -34.24 -27.24 -3.54
CA GLY A 119 -33.52 -27.72 -2.36
C GLY A 119 -32.11 -27.14 -2.15
N SER A 120 -31.60 -26.31 -3.06
CA SER A 120 -30.32 -25.60 -2.89
C SER A 120 -30.56 -24.16 -2.44
N PRO A 121 -29.79 -23.62 -1.48
CA PRO A 121 -29.92 -22.21 -1.10
C PRO A 121 -29.56 -21.33 -2.29
N ILE A 122 -30.30 -20.23 -2.44
CA ILE A 122 -30.06 -19.20 -3.47
C ILE A 122 -29.82 -17.82 -2.85
N LYS A 123 -30.39 -17.56 -1.67
CA LYS A 123 -30.22 -16.31 -0.93
C LYS A 123 -30.36 -16.54 0.57
N ALA A 124 -29.52 -15.91 1.36
CA ALA A 124 -29.73 -15.73 2.80
C ALA A 124 -29.74 -14.24 3.14
N GLU A 125 -30.51 -13.86 4.15
CA GLU A 125 -30.65 -12.51 4.69
C GLU A 125 -30.46 -12.60 6.20
N GLN A 126 -29.68 -11.70 6.79
CA GLN A 126 -29.35 -11.70 8.23
C GLN A 126 -29.50 -10.28 8.79
N ASP A 127 -30.32 -10.15 9.82
CA ASP A 127 -30.43 -8.95 10.66
C ASP A 127 -29.39 -9.09 11.79
N LEU A 128 -28.32 -8.29 11.73
CA LEU A 128 -27.18 -8.43 12.63
C LEU A 128 -27.25 -7.48 13.82
N ASN A 129 -28.18 -6.52 13.81
CA ASN A 129 -28.41 -5.55 14.88
C ASN A 129 -29.81 -5.66 15.52
N ILE A 130 -30.66 -6.57 15.02
CA ILE A 130 -32.00 -6.91 15.52
C ILE A 130 -32.94 -5.70 15.42
N ASP A 131 -32.81 -4.90 14.35
CA ASP A 131 -33.68 -3.75 14.09
C ASP A 131 -34.92 -4.08 13.23
N GLY A 132 -35.06 -5.36 12.85
CA GLY A 132 -36.10 -5.90 11.97
C GLY A 132 -35.76 -5.76 10.49
N ARG A 133 -34.54 -5.37 10.12
CA ARG A 133 -34.07 -5.23 8.74
C ARG A 133 -32.78 -6.00 8.54
N ALA A 134 -32.71 -6.75 7.45
CA ALA A 134 -31.49 -7.47 7.10
C ALA A 134 -30.33 -6.50 6.80
N ASP A 135 -29.20 -6.74 7.47
CA ASP A 135 -27.93 -6.03 7.28
C ASP A 135 -27.03 -6.73 6.26
N ARG A 136 -27.14 -8.05 6.16
CA ARG A 136 -26.30 -8.87 5.28
C ARG A 136 -27.15 -9.74 4.37
N PHE A 137 -26.75 -9.82 3.12
CA PHE A 137 -27.37 -10.64 2.09
C PHE A 137 -26.30 -11.54 1.46
N ILE A 138 -26.51 -12.85 1.45
CA ILE A 138 -25.59 -13.84 0.88
C ILE A 138 -26.29 -14.46 -0.33
N PHE A 139 -25.60 -14.51 -1.46
CA PHE A 139 -26.08 -15.09 -2.71
C PHE A 139 -25.33 -16.37 -3.01
N TYR A 140 -26.07 -17.39 -3.42
CA TYR A 140 -25.54 -18.73 -3.64
C TYR A 140 -25.77 -19.17 -5.08
N GLU A 141 -24.79 -19.86 -5.66
CA GLU A 141 -24.91 -20.59 -6.91
C GLU A 141 -24.52 -22.04 -6.69
N LYS A 142 -25.37 -22.98 -7.14
CA LYS A 142 -25.20 -24.43 -6.91
C LYS A 142 -24.93 -24.76 -5.42
N GLY A 143 -25.59 -24.03 -4.53
CA GLY A 143 -25.47 -24.20 -3.08
C GLY A 143 -24.20 -23.61 -2.45
N LYS A 144 -23.33 -22.95 -3.21
CA LYS A 144 -22.10 -22.31 -2.72
C LYS A 144 -22.24 -20.80 -2.72
N ALA A 145 -21.75 -20.13 -1.68
CA ALA A 145 -21.76 -18.67 -1.62
C ALA A 145 -20.84 -18.11 -2.73
N VAL A 146 -21.37 -17.22 -3.57
CA VAL A 146 -20.60 -16.53 -4.63
C VAL A 146 -20.43 -15.05 -4.35
N ARG A 147 -21.35 -14.47 -3.57
CA ARG A 147 -21.35 -13.05 -3.22
C ARG A 147 -22.02 -12.80 -1.88
N ALA A 148 -21.48 -11.88 -1.09
CA ALA A 148 -22.16 -11.32 0.07
C ALA A 148 -22.22 -9.79 -0.05
N GLU A 149 -23.30 -9.19 0.41
CA GLU A 149 -23.53 -7.75 0.49
C GLU A 149 -23.82 -7.39 1.94
N GLU A 150 -23.19 -6.34 2.46
CA GLU A 150 -23.35 -5.97 3.88
C GLU A 150 -23.42 -4.46 4.13
N SER A 151 -24.33 -4.07 5.01
CA SER A 151 -24.35 -2.74 5.64
C SER A 151 -23.45 -2.73 6.87
N LEU A 152 -22.16 -2.42 6.69
CA LEU A 152 -21.18 -2.40 7.78
C LEU A 152 -21.57 -1.49 8.95
N LYS A 153 -22.29 -0.39 8.67
CA LYS A 153 -22.77 0.57 9.68
C LYS A 153 -24.18 0.29 10.19
N ARG A 154 -24.81 -0.81 9.75
CA ARG A 154 -26.13 -1.25 10.21
C ARG A 154 -27.19 -0.15 10.07
N ASN A 155 -27.22 0.48 8.89
CA ASN A 155 -28.11 1.62 8.59
C ASN A 155 -28.90 1.40 7.28
N GLY A 156 -28.97 0.15 6.82
CA GLY A 156 -29.62 -0.26 5.58
C GLY A 156 -28.88 0.09 4.29
N LYS A 157 -27.74 0.81 4.34
CA LYS A 157 -26.90 1.06 3.15
C LYS A 157 -25.83 0.00 3.03
N ILE A 158 -25.88 -0.77 1.94
CA ILE A 158 -24.81 -1.70 1.59
C ILE A 158 -23.55 -0.91 1.28
N THR A 159 -22.47 -1.27 1.97
CA THR A 159 -21.16 -0.61 1.84
C THR A 159 -20.04 -1.61 1.61
N LEU A 160 -20.30 -2.92 1.71
CA LEU A 160 -19.34 -3.98 1.43
C LEU A 160 -19.97 -5.02 0.50
N TRP A 161 -19.22 -5.41 -0.54
CA TRP A 161 -19.51 -6.53 -1.42
C TRP A 161 -18.32 -7.49 -1.40
N SER A 162 -18.54 -8.71 -0.95
CA SER A 162 -17.53 -9.79 -0.90
C SER A 162 -17.80 -10.82 -1.97
N PHE A 163 -16.76 -11.30 -2.65
CA PHE A 163 -16.84 -12.26 -3.75
C PHE A 163 -16.00 -13.49 -3.44
N TYR A 164 -16.55 -14.67 -3.73
CA TYR A 164 -15.95 -15.95 -3.42
C TYR A 164 -15.70 -16.75 -4.70
N ASP A 165 -14.67 -17.61 -4.68
CA ASP A 165 -14.43 -18.56 -5.76
C ASP A 165 -15.31 -19.82 -5.67
N ASP A 166 -15.15 -20.75 -6.62
CA ASP A 166 -15.89 -22.03 -6.65
C ASP A 166 -15.60 -22.94 -5.43
N ALA A 167 -14.54 -22.67 -4.67
CA ALA A 167 -14.22 -23.36 -3.43
C ALA A 167 -14.85 -22.68 -2.20
N GLY A 168 -15.49 -21.52 -2.38
CA GLY A 168 -16.06 -20.71 -1.30
C GLY A 168 -15.03 -19.86 -0.56
N VAL A 169 -13.84 -19.66 -1.14
CA VAL A 169 -12.76 -18.86 -0.57
C VAL A 169 -12.95 -17.40 -1.01
N LEU A 170 -12.81 -16.46 -0.07
CA LEU A 170 -12.87 -15.03 -0.36
C LEU A 170 -11.73 -14.65 -1.31
N VAL A 171 -12.07 -14.07 -2.46
CA VAL A 171 -11.09 -13.62 -3.46
C VAL A 171 -11.07 -12.12 -3.66
N ARG A 172 -12.16 -11.43 -3.30
CA ARG A 172 -12.26 -9.98 -3.46
C ARG A 172 -13.28 -9.34 -2.54
N ASP A 173 -12.93 -8.21 -1.95
CA ASP A 173 -13.87 -7.27 -1.32
C ASP A 173 -13.89 -5.95 -2.08
N GLU A 174 -15.08 -5.37 -2.19
CA GLU A 174 -15.32 -4.01 -2.66
C GLU A 174 -16.05 -3.23 -1.56
N GLU A 175 -15.48 -2.13 -1.07
CA GLU A 175 -16.01 -1.34 0.04
C GLU A 175 -16.25 0.12 -0.42
N ASP A 176 -17.43 0.68 -0.19
CA ASP A 176 -17.67 2.12 -0.25
C ASP A 176 -17.14 2.79 1.04
N ALA A 177 -15.81 2.75 1.19
CA ALA A 177 -15.11 3.29 2.35
C ALA A 177 -15.29 4.81 2.53
N LYS A 178 -15.63 5.53 1.45
CA LYS A 178 -15.85 6.99 1.43
C LYS A 178 -17.31 7.40 1.53
N GLY A 179 -18.26 6.48 1.39
CA GLY A 179 -19.69 6.78 1.42
C GLY A 179 -20.18 7.57 0.21
N VAL A 180 -19.55 7.40 -0.95
CA VAL A 180 -19.88 8.12 -2.20
C VAL A 180 -20.90 7.37 -3.08
N GLY A 181 -21.46 6.27 -2.58
CA GLY A 181 -22.48 5.46 -3.26
C GLY A 181 -21.92 4.44 -4.24
N ARG A 182 -20.60 4.22 -4.24
CA ARG A 182 -19.91 3.21 -5.06
C ARG A 182 -18.65 2.73 -4.34
N PRO A 183 -18.13 1.53 -4.64
CA PRO A 183 -16.88 1.09 -4.05
C PRO A 183 -15.72 2.05 -4.32
N THR A 184 -14.94 2.33 -3.28
CA THR A 184 -13.73 3.18 -3.30
C THR A 184 -12.50 2.45 -2.78
N LEU A 185 -12.68 1.24 -2.27
CA LEU A 185 -11.65 0.38 -1.75
C LEU A 185 -11.89 -1.03 -2.31
N PHE A 186 -10.91 -1.59 -3.01
CA PHE A 186 -10.94 -2.93 -3.57
C PHE A 186 -9.80 -3.73 -2.95
N SER A 187 -10.11 -4.82 -2.27
CA SER A 187 -9.11 -5.71 -1.66
C SER A 187 -9.15 -7.05 -2.38
N TYR A 188 -8.00 -7.57 -2.79
CA TYR A 188 -7.86 -8.83 -3.51
C TYR A 188 -7.07 -9.82 -2.67
N TYR A 189 -7.54 -11.07 -2.67
CA TYR A 189 -6.98 -12.13 -1.85
C TYR A 189 -6.45 -13.25 -2.74
N GLN A 190 -5.32 -13.83 -2.35
CA GLN A 190 -4.72 -15.01 -2.97
C GLN A 190 -4.42 -16.01 -1.85
N GLU A 191 -4.87 -17.25 -2.00
CA GLU A 191 -4.72 -18.29 -0.97
C GLU A 191 -5.25 -17.86 0.41
N GLY A 192 -6.34 -17.08 0.42
CA GLY A 192 -6.97 -16.55 1.63
C GLY A 192 -6.23 -15.38 2.30
N LYS A 193 -5.16 -14.85 1.69
CA LYS A 193 -4.36 -13.74 2.21
C LYS A 193 -4.46 -12.51 1.32
N LEU A 194 -4.45 -11.33 1.91
CA LEU A 194 -4.47 -10.06 1.19
C LEU A 194 -3.21 -9.92 0.33
N SER A 195 -3.37 -9.83 -0.98
CA SER A 195 -2.26 -9.68 -1.93
C SER A 195 -2.18 -8.28 -2.52
N ARG A 196 -3.34 -7.61 -2.69
CA ARG A 196 -3.42 -6.29 -3.31
C ARG A 196 -4.59 -5.48 -2.79
N ARG A 197 -4.41 -4.16 -2.72
CA ARG A 197 -5.45 -3.19 -2.42
C ARG A 197 -5.41 -2.02 -3.39
N GLU A 198 -6.56 -1.61 -3.89
CA GLU A 198 -6.74 -0.45 -4.76
C GLU A 198 -7.68 0.54 -4.10
N GLU A 199 -7.35 1.82 -4.10
CA GLU A 199 -8.09 2.85 -3.37
C GLU A 199 -8.27 4.13 -4.19
N ASP A 200 -9.50 4.62 -4.24
CA ASP A 200 -9.87 5.97 -4.64
C ASP A 200 -9.93 6.83 -3.37
N THR A 201 -8.77 7.36 -2.97
CA THR A 201 -8.63 8.04 -1.68
C THR A 201 -9.40 9.36 -1.60
N LYS A 202 -9.83 9.88 -2.75
CA LYS A 202 -10.59 11.12 -2.90
C LYS A 202 -12.09 10.92 -3.20
N GLY A 203 -12.54 9.69 -3.47
CA GLY A 203 -13.92 9.42 -3.89
C GLY A 203 -14.27 9.98 -5.28
N SER A 204 -13.26 10.16 -6.13
CA SER A 204 -13.34 10.76 -7.46
C SER A 204 -13.88 9.82 -8.56
N GLY A 205 -13.95 8.52 -8.28
CA GLY A 205 -14.22 7.45 -9.25
C GLY A 205 -12.97 6.95 -9.98
N ARG A 206 -11.78 7.40 -9.58
CA ARG A 206 -10.49 6.95 -10.12
C ARG A 206 -9.63 6.44 -8.99
N ILE A 207 -9.07 5.24 -9.15
CA ILE A 207 -8.08 4.73 -8.22
C ILE A 207 -6.85 5.63 -8.28
N ASP A 208 -6.36 6.02 -7.11
CA ASP A 208 -5.17 6.87 -6.96
C ASP A 208 -4.10 6.24 -6.04
N ARG A 209 -4.38 5.08 -5.44
CA ARG A 209 -3.42 4.33 -4.64
C ARG A 209 -3.54 2.82 -4.88
N TRP A 210 -2.40 2.16 -5.03
CA TRP A 210 -2.27 0.70 -5.10
C TRP A 210 -1.29 0.24 -4.03
N SER A 211 -1.63 -0.79 -3.27
CA SER A 211 -0.76 -1.41 -2.27
C SER A 211 -0.64 -2.90 -2.53
N TYR A 212 0.56 -3.45 -2.45
CA TYR A 212 0.86 -4.86 -2.72
C TYR A 212 1.54 -5.47 -1.49
N TYR A 213 1.15 -6.70 -1.16
CA TYR A 213 1.53 -7.37 0.07
C TYR A 213 2.20 -8.71 -0.20
N ASP A 214 3.12 -9.12 0.69
CA ASP A 214 3.76 -10.42 0.63
C ASP A 214 2.84 -11.54 1.15
N LYS A 215 3.34 -12.78 1.14
CA LYS A 215 2.63 -13.96 1.68
C LYS A 215 2.34 -13.91 3.18
N ASP A 216 2.94 -12.99 3.92
CA ASP A 216 2.71 -12.74 5.35
C ASP A 216 1.87 -11.46 5.55
N GLU A 217 1.23 -10.97 4.48
CA GLU A 217 0.41 -9.74 4.43
C GLU A 217 1.17 -8.45 4.81
N ARG A 218 2.50 -8.46 4.66
CA ARG A 218 3.33 -7.28 4.87
C ARG A 218 3.40 -6.46 3.60
N LEU A 219 3.24 -5.14 3.72
CA LEU A 219 3.35 -4.21 2.59
C LEU A 219 4.73 -4.31 1.95
N MET A 220 4.79 -4.62 0.64
CA MET A 220 6.03 -4.65 -0.15
C MET A 220 6.16 -3.42 -1.04
N LYS A 221 5.05 -2.95 -1.61
CA LYS A 221 5.04 -1.87 -2.59
C LYS A 221 3.78 -1.02 -2.45
N ARG A 222 3.93 0.28 -2.62
CA ARG A 222 2.81 1.22 -2.76
C ARG A 222 3.03 2.13 -3.96
N GLU A 223 1.99 2.30 -4.74
CA GLU A 223 1.96 3.19 -5.89
C GLU A 223 0.92 4.28 -5.63
N ALA A 224 1.20 5.51 -6.05
CA ALA A 224 0.28 6.63 -5.90
C ALA A 224 0.22 7.50 -7.14
N ALA A 225 -0.98 7.94 -7.52
CA ALA A 225 -1.23 8.91 -8.59
C ALA A 225 -1.55 10.28 -7.97
N ARG A 226 -0.52 11.04 -7.56
CA ARG A 226 -0.71 12.29 -6.79
C ARG A 226 -1.46 13.35 -7.59
N LYS A 227 -1.21 13.42 -8.90
CA LYS A 227 -1.79 14.42 -9.82
C LYS A 227 -3.20 14.09 -10.34
N GLY A 228 -3.85 13.02 -9.87
CA GLY A 228 -5.24 12.68 -10.23
C GLY A 228 -5.43 12.19 -11.68
N SER A 229 -4.34 11.89 -12.39
CA SER A 229 -4.34 11.34 -13.75
C SER A 229 -4.84 9.89 -13.82
N GLY A 230 -4.94 9.20 -12.67
CA GLY A 230 -5.15 7.75 -12.59
C GLY A 230 -3.93 6.92 -13.00
N ARG A 231 -2.78 7.57 -13.24
CA ARG A 231 -1.50 6.90 -13.49
C ARG A 231 -0.56 7.16 -12.31
N PRO A 232 0.06 6.12 -11.73
CA PRO A 232 1.06 6.31 -10.69
C PRO A 232 2.18 7.25 -11.13
N ASP A 233 2.57 8.17 -10.25
CA ASP A 233 3.72 9.07 -10.37
C ASP A 233 4.70 8.91 -9.19
N THR A 234 4.43 7.94 -8.31
CA THR A 234 5.21 7.61 -7.12
C THR A 234 5.15 6.11 -6.88
N TRP A 235 6.28 5.50 -6.58
CA TRP A 235 6.42 4.10 -6.20
C TRP A 235 7.28 3.99 -4.95
N ALA A 236 6.74 3.48 -3.85
CA ALA A 236 7.47 3.24 -2.61
C ALA A 236 7.62 1.73 -2.38
N TYR A 237 8.81 1.31 -1.98
CA TYR A 237 9.18 -0.09 -1.73
C TYR A 237 9.55 -0.27 -0.27
N TYR A 238 9.12 -1.39 0.30
CA TYR A 238 9.20 -1.68 1.72
C TYR A 238 9.82 -3.05 1.95
N GLU A 239 10.68 -3.13 2.97
CA GLU A 239 11.23 -4.39 3.49
C GLU A 239 11.05 -4.40 5.00
N ASN A 240 10.52 -5.50 5.56
CA ASN A 240 10.24 -5.64 6.99
C ASN A 240 9.42 -4.48 7.58
N GLY A 241 8.49 -3.91 6.79
CA GLY A 241 7.63 -2.80 7.19
C GLY A 241 8.30 -1.41 7.16
N GLN A 242 9.58 -1.32 6.79
CA GLN A 242 10.29 -0.05 6.63
C GLN A 242 10.46 0.30 5.15
N ILE A 243 10.37 1.58 4.82
CA ILE A 243 10.65 2.04 3.46
C ILE A 243 12.15 1.90 3.18
N VAL A 244 12.49 1.33 2.02
CA VAL A 244 13.89 1.18 1.54
C VAL A 244 14.16 2.01 0.31
N LYS A 245 13.14 2.28 -0.51
CA LYS A 245 13.25 3.05 -1.75
C LYS A 245 11.95 3.77 -2.07
N GLN A 246 12.04 4.98 -2.61
CA GLN A 246 10.92 5.68 -3.25
C GLN A 246 11.36 6.21 -4.60
N GLU A 247 10.54 6.01 -5.63
CA GLU A 247 10.76 6.51 -6.98
C GLU A 247 9.64 7.47 -7.37
N GLU A 248 9.96 8.50 -8.12
CA GLU A 248 8.99 9.51 -8.57
C GLU A 248 9.18 9.85 -10.05
N ASP A 249 8.07 10.01 -10.76
CA ASP A 249 8.01 10.59 -12.11
C ASP A 249 7.66 12.07 -11.99
N THR A 250 8.67 12.90 -11.77
CA THR A 250 8.51 14.35 -11.66
C THR A 250 8.34 15.01 -13.03
N LEU A 251 8.83 14.36 -14.11
CA LEU A 251 8.74 14.84 -15.49
C LEU A 251 7.42 14.48 -16.20
N GLY A 252 6.64 13.54 -15.66
CA GLY A 252 5.37 13.09 -16.25
C GLY A 252 5.53 12.22 -17.50
N GLN A 253 6.66 11.54 -17.65
CA GLN A 253 6.98 10.73 -18.84
C GLN A 253 6.53 9.27 -18.71
N GLY A 254 5.87 8.91 -17.60
CA GLY A 254 5.43 7.55 -17.29
C GLY A 254 6.53 6.63 -16.78
N ARG A 255 7.70 7.18 -16.46
CA ARG A 255 8.85 6.48 -15.87
C ARG A 255 9.44 7.33 -14.77
N PRO A 256 9.86 6.75 -13.64
CA PRO A 256 10.48 7.52 -12.58
C PRO A 256 11.83 8.09 -13.03
N ASN A 257 12.08 9.35 -12.67
CA ASN A 257 13.34 10.05 -12.91
C ASN A 257 14.01 10.50 -11.61
N VAL A 258 13.36 10.33 -10.45
CA VAL A 258 13.96 10.55 -9.14
C VAL A 258 13.86 9.27 -8.32
N ALA A 259 14.94 8.88 -7.64
CA ALA A 259 14.96 7.77 -6.70
C ALA A 259 15.57 8.21 -5.35
N TYR A 260 14.88 7.91 -4.27
CA TYR A 260 15.29 8.12 -2.88
C TYR A 260 15.57 6.76 -2.25
N PHE A 261 16.67 6.63 -1.53
CA PHE A 261 17.08 5.41 -0.85
C PHE A 261 17.18 5.65 0.64
N PHE A 262 16.62 4.70 1.39
CA PHE A 262 16.47 4.80 2.84
C PHE A 262 17.21 3.66 3.53
N GLN A 263 17.82 3.96 4.67
CA GLN A 263 18.46 2.98 5.54
C GLN A 263 17.97 3.22 6.97
N ALA A 264 17.40 2.20 7.59
CA ALA A 264 16.76 2.30 8.90
C ALA A 264 15.75 3.47 9.01
N GLY A 265 15.02 3.75 7.92
CA GLY A 265 14.04 4.84 7.83
C GLY A 265 14.61 6.24 7.55
N ALA A 266 15.93 6.42 7.53
CA ALA A 266 16.57 7.69 7.20
C ALA A 266 16.98 7.76 5.72
N LEU A 267 16.77 8.91 5.07
CA LEU A 267 17.24 9.15 3.71
C LEU A 267 18.77 9.25 3.73
N PHE A 268 19.46 8.41 2.95
CA PHE A 268 20.92 8.47 2.83
C PHE A 268 21.40 8.80 1.41
N ARG A 269 20.53 8.63 0.40
CA ARG A 269 20.88 8.88 -1.01
C ARG A 269 19.67 9.28 -1.84
N ARG A 270 19.87 10.22 -2.75
CA ARG A 270 18.92 10.62 -3.80
C ARG A 270 19.63 10.61 -5.14
N GLU A 271 19.01 9.99 -6.14
CA GLU A 271 19.43 10.03 -7.54
C GLU A 271 18.35 10.75 -8.35
N GLU A 272 18.76 11.58 -9.30
CA GLU A 272 17.87 12.28 -10.21
C GLU A 272 18.45 12.30 -11.63
N ASP A 273 17.60 11.92 -12.58
CA ASP A 273 17.76 12.19 -14.00
C ASP A 273 16.92 13.42 -14.34
N THR A 274 17.57 14.57 -14.40
CA THR A 274 16.92 15.88 -14.50
C THR A 274 16.26 16.11 -15.86
N GLN A 275 16.56 15.28 -16.87
CA GLN A 275 16.06 15.41 -18.25
C GLN A 275 15.30 14.18 -18.75
N GLY A 276 15.30 13.06 -18.01
CA GLY A 276 14.62 11.82 -18.41
C GLY A 276 15.36 11.06 -19.51
N THR A 277 16.69 11.13 -19.54
CA THR A 277 17.54 10.46 -20.53
C THR A 277 17.80 8.97 -20.23
N GLY A 278 17.37 8.48 -19.06
CA GLY A 278 17.56 7.12 -18.56
C GLY A 278 18.80 6.93 -17.69
N ARG A 279 19.55 8.00 -17.38
CA ARG A 279 20.74 7.95 -16.50
C ARG A 279 20.69 9.13 -15.52
N PRO A 280 20.86 8.90 -14.21
CA PRO A 280 20.96 10.01 -13.26
C PRO A 280 22.18 10.90 -13.55
N ASP A 281 21.95 12.20 -13.63
CA ASP A 281 22.97 13.25 -13.77
C ASP A 281 23.19 14.02 -12.47
N LEU A 282 22.38 13.76 -11.43
CA LEU A 282 22.53 14.32 -10.09
C LEU A 282 22.40 13.21 -9.04
N ILE A 283 23.37 13.14 -8.12
CA ILE A 283 23.33 12.22 -6.98
C ILE A 283 23.69 12.98 -5.70
N ASP A 284 22.82 12.93 -4.71
CA ASP A 284 23.02 13.52 -3.38
C ASP A 284 23.14 12.42 -2.32
N TRP A 285 24.08 12.58 -1.38
CA TRP A 285 24.20 11.76 -0.18
C TRP A 285 23.87 12.58 1.06
N TYR A 286 23.22 11.95 2.02
CA TYR A 286 22.70 12.59 3.22
C TYR A 286 23.21 11.91 4.49
N GLU A 287 23.50 12.73 5.50
CA GLU A 287 23.72 12.31 6.88
C GLU A 287 22.92 13.22 7.80
N ASN A 288 22.18 12.65 8.76
CA ASN A 288 21.32 13.42 9.68
C ASN A 288 20.39 14.42 8.96
N ASP A 289 19.72 13.96 7.90
CA ASP A 289 18.82 14.74 7.04
C ASP A 289 19.45 15.95 6.32
N LYS A 290 20.78 16.05 6.30
CA LYS A 290 21.51 17.12 5.59
C LYS A 290 22.38 16.55 4.47
N PRO A 291 22.46 17.21 3.31
CA PRO A 291 23.36 16.77 2.25
C PRO A 291 24.82 16.93 2.70
N VAL A 292 25.61 15.88 2.49
CA VAL A 292 27.06 15.85 2.78
C VAL A 292 27.91 15.76 1.52
N LYS A 293 27.34 15.23 0.44
CA LYS A 293 28.01 15.09 -0.85
C LYS A 293 26.99 15.22 -1.98
N ARG A 294 27.41 15.84 -3.07
CA ARG A 294 26.66 15.95 -4.34
C ARG A 294 27.59 15.59 -5.50
N GLN A 295 27.11 14.78 -6.43
CA GLN A 295 27.78 14.48 -7.70
C GLN A 295 26.89 14.93 -8.85
N GLN A 296 27.50 15.56 -9.85
CA GLN A 296 26.81 16.10 -11.02
C GLN A 296 27.56 15.77 -12.31
N ASP A 297 26.81 15.37 -13.34
CA ASP A 297 27.24 15.37 -14.74
C ASP A 297 26.70 16.64 -15.40
N THR A 298 27.43 17.75 -15.23
CA THR A 298 26.99 19.08 -15.67
C THR A 298 26.93 19.19 -17.20
N ARG A 299 27.71 18.37 -17.92
CA ARG A 299 27.71 18.33 -19.40
C ARG A 299 26.84 17.23 -20.01
N ARG A 300 26.27 16.33 -19.19
CA ARG A 300 25.36 15.25 -19.60
C ARG A 300 25.99 14.28 -20.60
N GLN A 301 27.22 13.90 -20.35
CA GLN A 301 27.99 12.99 -21.20
C GLN A 301 28.13 11.58 -20.59
N GLY A 302 27.37 11.30 -19.54
CA GLY A 302 27.33 10.03 -18.82
C GLY A 302 28.45 9.84 -17.79
N LYS A 303 29.16 10.91 -17.42
CA LYS A 303 30.27 10.88 -16.44
C LYS A 303 30.14 12.06 -15.50
N ILE A 304 30.21 11.80 -14.21
CA ILE A 304 30.24 12.85 -13.18
C ILE A 304 31.49 13.70 -13.36
N ASP A 305 31.29 15.01 -13.53
CA ASP A 305 32.36 16.00 -13.72
C ASP A 305 32.49 16.98 -12.55
N LEU A 306 31.53 16.99 -11.63
CA LEU A 306 31.55 17.83 -10.44
C LEU A 306 31.17 17.02 -9.19
N VAL A 307 32.03 17.08 -8.17
CA VAL A 307 31.74 16.58 -6.83
C VAL A 307 31.77 17.75 -5.87
N THR A 308 30.70 17.96 -5.12
CA THR A 308 30.62 18.97 -4.05
C THR A 308 30.53 18.27 -2.71
N HIS A 309 31.38 18.63 -1.77
CA HIS A 309 31.36 18.19 -0.38
C HIS A 309 30.79 19.31 0.50
N LEU A 310 29.83 18.95 1.34
CA LEU A 310 29.08 19.88 2.18
C LEU A 310 29.25 19.51 3.66
N LEU A 311 29.32 20.54 4.51
CA LEU A 311 29.27 20.39 5.96
C LEU A 311 28.18 21.30 6.50
N ASN A 312 27.19 20.72 7.18
CA ASN A 312 26.04 21.46 7.72
C ASN A 312 25.29 22.31 6.66
N GLY A 313 25.26 21.85 5.41
CA GLY A 313 24.61 22.55 4.30
C GLY A 313 25.47 23.63 3.62
N ALA A 314 26.64 23.96 4.15
CA ALA A 314 27.60 24.85 3.50
C ALA A 314 28.59 24.06 2.64
N ILE A 315 28.86 24.55 1.43
CA ILE A 315 29.92 23.98 0.57
C ILE A 315 31.26 24.18 1.27
N GLN A 316 32.05 23.11 1.37
CA GLN A 316 33.41 23.14 1.89
C GLN A 316 34.42 22.98 0.74
N ARG A 317 34.14 22.05 -0.17
CA ARG A 317 35.06 21.66 -1.23
C ARG A 317 34.29 21.26 -2.48
N GLN A 318 34.84 21.59 -3.65
CA GLN A 318 34.43 21.03 -4.93
C GLN A 318 35.62 20.39 -5.64
N GLU A 319 35.38 19.28 -6.34
CA GLU A 319 36.31 18.62 -7.24
C GLU A 319 35.69 18.66 -8.63
N VAL A 320 36.41 19.17 -9.62
CA VAL A 320 35.91 19.42 -10.97
C VAL A 320 36.86 18.76 -11.98
N ASP A 321 36.29 18.00 -12.90
CA ASP A 321 36.96 17.45 -14.07
C ASP A 321 36.74 18.42 -15.24
N THR A 322 37.62 19.40 -15.37
CA THR A 322 37.52 20.49 -16.34
C THR A 322 37.85 20.04 -17.76
N LYS A 323 38.57 18.91 -17.89
CA LYS A 323 39.01 18.32 -19.16
C LYS A 323 38.19 17.11 -19.59
N TYR A 324 37.35 16.57 -18.72
CA TYR A 324 36.40 15.48 -18.96
C TYR A 324 37.07 14.13 -19.25
N GLU A 325 38.25 13.93 -18.68
CA GLU A 325 39.06 12.73 -18.85
C GLU A 325 38.84 11.68 -17.77
N GLY A 326 37.91 11.94 -16.83
CA GLY A 326 37.57 11.06 -15.71
C GLY A 326 38.46 11.25 -14.48
N ARG A 327 39.20 12.37 -14.42
CA ARG A 327 40.05 12.75 -13.28
C ARG A 327 39.74 14.18 -12.91
N TYR A 328 39.59 14.46 -11.62
CA TYR A 328 39.38 15.82 -11.12
C TYR A 328 40.72 16.56 -11.14
N ASP A 329 40.83 17.57 -11.98
CA ASP A 329 42.02 18.41 -12.15
C ASP A 329 41.91 19.75 -11.42
N LEU A 330 40.70 20.17 -11.01
CA LEU A 330 40.48 21.38 -10.23
C LEU A 330 39.80 21.08 -8.89
N VAL A 331 40.38 21.57 -7.80
CA VAL A 331 39.77 21.53 -6.46
C VAL A 331 39.52 22.96 -5.98
N ARG A 332 38.30 23.25 -5.55
CA ARG A 332 37.88 24.54 -5.00
C ARG A 332 37.58 24.40 -3.52
N PHE A 333 37.99 25.36 -2.71
CA PHE A 333 37.71 25.42 -1.28
C PHE A 333 36.93 26.67 -0.96
N PHE A 334 35.95 26.52 -0.07
CA PHE A 334 35.02 27.58 0.29
C PHE A 334 35.09 27.86 1.79
N GLU A 335 35.13 29.14 2.13
CA GLU A 335 35.09 29.63 3.51
C GLU A 335 33.96 30.64 3.63
N ASN A 336 33.11 30.50 4.66
CA ASN A 336 31.94 31.37 4.88
C ASN A 336 31.04 31.51 3.63
N GLY A 337 30.94 30.45 2.81
CA GLY A 337 30.15 30.42 1.58
C GLY A 337 30.78 31.13 0.38
N ARG A 338 32.04 31.58 0.47
CA ARG A 338 32.79 32.24 -0.61
C ARG A 338 33.96 31.39 -1.05
N LEU A 339 34.31 31.45 -2.34
CA LEU A 339 35.51 30.79 -2.86
C LEU A 339 36.73 31.41 -2.20
N ALA A 340 37.48 30.62 -1.44
CA ALA A 340 38.68 31.05 -0.73
C ALA A 340 39.94 30.64 -1.48
N ARG A 341 39.92 29.46 -2.12
CA ARG A 341 41.11 28.86 -2.72
C ARG A 341 40.77 27.92 -3.87
N GLU A 342 41.64 27.88 -4.87
CA GLU A 342 41.64 26.86 -5.93
C GLU A 342 43.00 26.16 -5.99
N GLU A 343 42.98 24.87 -6.31
CA GLU A 343 44.17 24.06 -6.61
C GLU A 343 43.94 23.37 -7.95
N TYR A 344 44.91 23.47 -8.86
CA TYR A 344 44.77 22.97 -10.22
C TYR A 344 45.97 22.09 -10.61
N ASP A 345 45.67 20.92 -11.14
CA ASP A 345 46.61 19.96 -11.72
C ASP A 345 46.59 20.14 -13.25
N THR A 346 47.55 20.90 -13.76
CA THR A 346 47.60 21.23 -15.19
C THR A 346 48.13 20.08 -16.04
N ASN A 347 48.98 19.22 -15.47
CA ASN A 347 49.69 18.15 -16.18
C ASN A 347 49.04 16.75 -16.02
N ALA A 348 47.98 16.65 -15.21
CA ALA A 348 47.22 15.44 -14.91
C ALA A 348 48.02 14.32 -14.21
N ASP A 349 49.04 14.69 -13.42
CA ASP A 349 49.87 13.75 -12.65
C ASP A 349 49.29 13.38 -11.27
N GLY A 350 48.16 14.01 -10.88
CA GLY A 350 47.47 13.81 -9.61
C GLY A 350 47.94 14.74 -8.49
N ARG A 351 48.84 15.68 -8.77
CA ARG A 351 49.30 16.71 -7.83
C ARG A 351 49.00 18.08 -8.42
N SER A 352 48.44 18.96 -7.60
CA SER A 352 48.22 20.33 -8.01
C SER A 352 49.56 21.03 -8.25
N ASP A 353 49.62 21.84 -9.30
CA ASP A 353 50.79 22.63 -9.69
C ASP A 353 50.46 24.14 -9.81
N VAL A 354 49.19 24.52 -9.66
CA VAL A 354 48.77 25.91 -9.48
C VAL A 354 47.89 26.02 -8.25
N TRP A 355 48.19 26.98 -7.38
CA TRP A 355 47.37 27.31 -6.20
C TRP A 355 46.96 28.77 -6.27
N VAL A 356 45.69 29.06 -6.06
CA VAL A 356 45.15 30.43 -6.13
C VAL A 356 44.37 30.75 -4.86
N ALA A 357 44.56 31.94 -4.30
CA ALA A 357 43.78 32.43 -3.18
C ALA A 357 42.98 33.69 -3.54
N TYR A 358 41.80 33.79 -2.95
CA TYR A 358 40.82 34.85 -3.16
C TYR A 358 40.58 35.61 -1.86
N ASN A 359 40.27 36.90 -1.95
CA ASN A 359 39.83 37.69 -0.81
C ASN A 359 38.32 37.56 -0.58
N GLU A 360 37.81 38.19 0.47
CA GLU A 360 36.37 38.22 0.79
C GLU A 360 35.50 38.87 -0.29
N ALA A 361 36.07 39.72 -1.15
CA ALA A 361 35.37 40.32 -2.29
C ALA A 361 35.31 39.37 -3.51
N GLY A 362 35.91 38.17 -3.42
CA GLY A 362 35.99 37.21 -4.51
C GLY A 362 37.08 37.55 -5.54
N GLU A 363 37.97 38.48 -5.22
CA GLU A 363 39.06 38.86 -6.09
C GLU A 363 40.25 37.94 -5.86
N LYS A 364 40.85 37.46 -6.95
CA LYS A 364 42.14 36.78 -6.91
C LYS A 364 43.18 37.72 -6.33
N VAL A 365 43.85 37.32 -5.26
CA VAL A 365 44.89 38.11 -4.57
C VAL A 365 46.26 37.46 -4.63
N PHE A 366 46.32 36.15 -4.79
CA PHE A 366 47.57 35.39 -4.76
C PHE A 366 47.51 34.17 -5.68
N GLN A 367 48.63 33.83 -6.32
CA GLN A 367 48.82 32.58 -7.06
C GLN A 367 50.24 32.06 -6.86
N GLU A 368 50.37 30.76 -6.66
CA GLU A 368 51.64 30.02 -6.69
C GLU A 368 51.62 29.02 -7.84
N GLU A 369 52.75 28.83 -8.49
CA GLU A 369 52.92 27.88 -9.59
C GLU A 369 54.17 27.01 -9.40
N ASP A 370 53.97 25.71 -9.52
CA ASP A 370 54.99 24.69 -9.70
C ASP A 370 55.16 24.39 -11.19
N THR A 371 56.09 25.08 -11.82
CA THR A 371 56.34 25.02 -13.26
C THR A 371 57.14 23.80 -13.69
N ASP A 372 57.84 23.13 -12.76
CA ASP A 372 58.65 21.92 -13.02
C ASP A 372 58.02 20.63 -12.49
N TYR A 373 56.87 20.72 -11.81
CA TYR A 373 56.07 19.61 -11.31
C TYR A 373 56.77 18.79 -10.22
N THR A 374 57.57 19.44 -9.37
CA THR A 374 58.28 18.80 -8.24
C THR A 374 57.47 18.71 -6.94
N GLY A 375 56.25 19.26 -6.93
CA GLY A 375 55.37 19.47 -5.77
C GLY A 375 55.68 20.75 -4.98
N ARG A 376 56.43 21.70 -5.56
CA ARG A 376 56.89 22.92 -4.86
C ARG A 376 56.86 24.11 -5.80
N ALA A 377 56.25 25.21 -5.40
CA ALA A 377 56.15 26.39 -6.26
C ALA A 377 57.51 27.05 -6.56
N GLN A 378 57.76 27.38 -7.84
CA GLN A 378 58.88 28.22 -8.29
C GLN A 378 58.48 29.69 -8.40
N VAL A 379 57.21 30.00 -8.66
CA VAL A 379 56.75 31.37 -8.91
C VAL A 379 55.55 31.73 -8.07
N ARG A 380 55.53 32.97 -7.58
CA ARG A 380 54.42 33.57 -6.84
C ARG A 380 54.00 34.88 -7.49
N PHE A 381 52.70 35.10 -7.55
CA PHE A 381 52.09 36.32 -8.07
C PHE A 381 51.17 36.94 -7.02
N ARG A 382 51.23 38.25 -6.87
CA ARG A 382 50.22 39.03 -6.12
C ARG A 382 49.41 39.88 -7.07
N PHE A 383 48.11 39.98 -6.77
CA PHE A 383 47.15 40.67 -7.61
C PHE A 383 46.45 41.80 -6.84
N THR A 384 46.13 42.88 -7.54
CA THR A 384 45.25 43.95 -7.07
C THR A 384 44.37 44.40 -8.24
N GLY A 385 43.05 44.41 -8.07
CA GLY A 385 42.11 44.75 -9.13
C GLY A 385 42.25 43.87 -10.38
N GLY A 386 42.54 42.57 -10.18
CA GLY A 386 42.73 41.59 -11.27
C GLY A 386 44.06 41.68 -12.03
N LYS A 387 44.95 42.62 -11.70
CA LYS A 387 46.26 42.78 -12.35
C LYS A 387 47.38 42.27 -11.45
N VAL A 388 48.41 41.69 -12.04
CA VAL A 388 49.65 41.31 -11.33
C VAL A 388 50.37 42.59 -10.87
N VAL A 389 50.54 42.75 -9.56
CA VAL A 389 51.29 43.87 -8.96
C VAL A 389 52.67 43.45 -8.46
N LYS A 390 52.88 42.15 -8.22
CA LYS A 390 54.19 41.59 -7.85
C LYS A 390 54.33 40.19 -8.45
N LYS A 391 55.50 39.90 -9.03
CA LYS A 391 55.99 38.56 -9.36
C LYS A 391 57.22 38.29 -8.50
N GLU A 392 57.30 37.10 -7.91
CA GLU A 392 58.44 36.66 -7.12
C GLU A 392 58.85 35.27 -7.59
N VAL A 393 60.09 35.14 -8.03
CA VAL A 393 60.70 33.85 -8.38
C VAL A 393 61.33 33.31 -7.11
N VAL A 394 60.77 32.21 -6.60
CA VAL A 394 61.18 31.56 -5.35
C VAL A 394 62.33 30.57 -5.61
N ARG A 395 62.42 30.05 -6.84
CA ARG A 395 63.49 29.16 -7.31
C ARG A 395 63.80 29.43 -8.79
N GLU A 396 65.08 29.58 -9.13
CA GLU A 396 65.54 30.10 -10.44
C GLU A 396 65.40 29.15 -11.63
N GLU A 397 65.00 27.90 -11.45
CA GLU A 397 64.89 26.97 -12.58
C GLU A 397 63.58 27.21 -13.39
N ARG A 398 63.72 27.87 -14.57
CA ARG A 398 62.70 28.04 -15.63
C ARG A 398 61.42 28.86 -15.32
N ALA A 399 61.49 29.79 -14.38
CA ALA A 399 60.36 30.58 -13.87
C ALA A 399 59.89 31.81 -14.71
N ASP A 400 60.33 32.00 -15.96
CA ASP A 400 60.20 33.28 -16.68
C ASP A 400 58.88 33.51 -17.45
N GLY A 401 57.86 32.67 -17.26
CA GLY A 401 56.54 32.85 -17.90
C GLY A 401 55.62 33.90 -17.24
N PRO A 402 54.61 34.42 -17.98
CA PRO A 402 53.44 35.07 -17.36
C PRO A 402 52.65 34.04 -16.53
N PRO A 403 51.82 34.47 -15.55
CA PRO A 403 51.05 33.53 -14.74
C PRO A 403 50.15 32.66 -15.61
N ARG A 404 50.09 31.35 -15.33
CA ARG A 404 49.17 30.43 -15.98
C ARG A 404 47.75 30.96 -15.77
N LEU A 405 47.11 31.29 -16.90
CA LEU A 405 45.71 31.70 -16.91
C LEU A 405 44.88 30.45 -16.66
N LEU A 406 44.34 30.34 -15.45
CA LEU A 406 43.19 29.49 -15.19
C LEU A 406 42.00 30.18 -15.86
N ILE A 407 41.81 29.92 -17.16
CA ILE A 407 40.50 30.14 -17.78
C ILE A 407 39.78 28.82 -17.61
N PRO A 408 39.01 28.61 -16.55
CA PRO A 408 38.06 27.53 -16.57
C PRO A 408 37.09 27.87 -17.72
N LYS A 409 37.19 27.16 -18.84
CA LYS A 409 36.06 27.04 -19.75
C LYS A 409 35.03 26.17 -19.02
N ILE A 410 34.32 26.78 -18.09
CA ILE A 410 33.11 26.21 -17.53
C ILE A 410 31.95 26.92 -18.26
N PRO A 411 31.05 26.16 -18.92
CA PRO A 411 29.87 26.72 -19.57
C PRO A 411 28.91 27.41 -18.60
#